data_AF-A0A370G7W6-F1
#
_entry.id   AF-A0A370G7W6-F1
#
_cell.length_a   1.000
_cell.length_b   1.000
_cell.length_c   1.000
_cell.angle_alpha   90.00
_cell.angle_beta   90.00
_cell.angle_gamma   90.00
#
_symmetry.space_group_name_H-M   'P 1'
#
loop_
_entity.id
_entity.type
_entity.pdbx_description
1 polymer ?
#
loop_
_entity_poly.entity_id
_entity_poly.type
_entity_poly.pdbx_seq_one_letter_code
_entity_poly.pdbx_strand_id
1 'polypeptide(L)'
;MLIKHIVCEVAEGKRELFSDAQGQWLKVKNTPGLLWQLGGWDAEFNAHIWGIWSCEVLYEQFMKFNHDWIYNTNKQKEIHDSIAITFSKVKEVEHMETFLSLIEDGMTFEWMEFPDSCRFTAAKEGTVGSYSFVEKWLVRGNQQ
;
A
#
# COMPACT_ATOMS: atom_id res chain seq x y z
N MET A 1 10.78 1.71 13.06
CA MET A 1 9.84 0.99 12.16
C MET A 1 10.25 1.22 10.71
N LEU A 2 9.68 0.49 9.76
CA LEU A 2 10.02 0.56 8.34
C LEU A 2 8.76 0.77 7.49
N ILE A 3 8.75 1.81 6.66
CA ILE A 3 7.73 2.01 5.63
C ILE A 3 8.31 1.55 4.30
N LYS A 4 7.56 0.72 3.57
CA LYS A 4 7.79 0.34 2.18
C LYS A 4 6.73 1.04 1.33
N HIS A 5 7.15 1.73 0.28
CA HIS A 5 6.28 2.30 -0.72
C HIS A 5 6.58 1.67 -2.08
N ILE A 6 5.53 1.25 -2.76
CA ILE A 6 5.59 0.64 -4.09
C ILE A 6 4.73 1.50 -5.01
N VAL A 7 5.28 1.87 -6.17
CA VAL A 7 4.54 2.47 -7.27
C VAL A 7 4.59 1.51 -8.44
N CYS A 8 3.42 1.16 -8.97
CA CYS A 8 3.30 0.33 -10.16
C CYS A 8 2.60 1.11 -11.26
N GLU A 9 3.21 1.19 -12.43
CA GLU A 9 2.54 1.64 -13.64
C GLU A 9 1.70 0.48 -14.19
N VAL A 10 0.41 0.71 -14.40
CA VAL A 10 -0.53 -0.32 -14.82
C VAL A 10 -1.16 0.09 -16.14
N ALA A 11 -1.01 -0.76 -17.16
CA ALA A 11 -1.59 -0.55 -18.47
C ALA A 11 -3.10 -0.22 -18.40
N GLU A 12 -3.52 0.65 -19.31
CA GLU A 12 -4.93 0.97 -19.50
C GLU A 12 -5.76 -0.32 -19.70
N GLY A 13 -6.91 -0.41 -19.03
CA GLY A 13 -7.77 -1.60 -19.04
C GLY A 13 -7.35 -2.74 -18.09
N LYS A 14 -6.15 -2.71 -17.47
CA LYS A 14 -5.73 -3.71 -16.47
C LYS A 14 -5.99 -3.32 -15.02
N ARG A 15 -6.51 -2.12 -14.77
CA ARG A 15 -6.72 -1.55 -13.42
C ARG A 15 -7.54 -2.46 -12.49
N GLU A 16 -8.62 -3.06 -13.00
CA GLU A 16 -9.47 -3.97 -12.22
C GLU A 16 -8.74 -5.26 -11.87
N LEU A 17 -8.11 -5.90 -12.86
CA LEU A 17 -7.28 -7.11 -12.67
C LEU A 17 -6.16 -6.89 -11.66
N PHE A 18 -5.46 -5.75 -11.76
CA PHE A 18 -4.45 -5.36 -10.78
C PHE A 18 -5.06 -5.19 -9.40
N SER A 19 -6.22 -4.52 -9.32
CA SER A 19 -6.90 -4.30 -8.05
C SER A 19 -7.33 -5.60 -7.38
N ASP A 20 -7.77 -6.59 -8.15
CA ASP A 20 -8.12 -7.92 -7.63
C ASP A 20 -6.89 -8.70 -7.17
N ALA A 21 -5.82 -8.71 -7.96
CA ALA A 21 -4.56 -9.32 -7.59
C ALA A 21 -3.98 -8.69 -6.31
N GLN A 22 -4.04 -7.36 -6.19
CA GLN A 22 -3.59 -6.63 -5.02
C GLN A 22 -4.48 -6.90 -3.79
N GLY A 23 -5.80 -7.06 -3.96
CA GLY A 23 -6.69 -7.42 -2.86
C GLY A 23 -6.40 -8.80 -2.23
N GLN A 24 -5.80 -9.72 -3.00
CA GLN A 24 -5.38 -11.02 -2.47
C GLN A 24 -4.23 -10.93 -1.45
N TRP A 25 -3.58 -9.77 -1.32
CA TRP A 25 -2.58 -9.54 -0.28
C TRP A 25 -3.17 -9.47 1.13
N LEU A 26 -4.48 -9.44 1.31
CA LEU A 26 -5.10 -9.66 2.63
C LEU A 26 -4.60 -10.93 3.33
N LYS A 27 -4.13 -11.93 2.56
CA LYS A 27 -3.50 -13.16 3.08
C LYS A 27 -2.27 -12.89 3.96
N VAL A 28 -1.58 -11.75 3.81
CA VAL A 28 -0.42 -11.38 4.64
C VAL A 28 -0.79 -10.81 6.02
N LYS A 29 -2.07 -10.67 6.37
CA LYS A 29 -2.51 -10.04 7.63
C LYS A 29 -1.91 -10.66 8.90
N ASN A 30 -1.59 -11.95 8.87
CA ASN A 30 -1.02 -12.66 10.01
C ASN A 30 0.52 -12.69 10.00
N THR A 31 1.16 -11.96 9.09
CA THR A 31 2.62 -11.91 8.99
C THR A 31 3.18 -11.18 10.21
N PRO A 32 4.09 -11.79 10.98
CA PRO A 32 4.74 -11.12 12.10
C PRO A 32 5.38 -9.81 11.66
N GLY A 33 5.10 -8.74 12.40
CA GLY A 33 5.69 -7.43 12.19
C GLY A 33 5.05 -6.56 11.12
N LEU A 34 4.10 -7.07 10.31
CA LEU A 34 3.27 -6.20 9.47
C LEU A 34 2.27 -5.48 10.38
N LEU A 35 2.22 -4.15 10.33
CA LEU A 35 1.24 -3.36 11.09
C LEU A 35 0.05 -2.98 10.20
N TRP A 36 0.32 -2.35 9.06
CA TRP A 36 -0.68 -2.01 8.06
C TRP A 36 -0.13 -2.11 6.64
N GLN A 37 -0.98 -2.48 5.69
CA GLN A 37 -0.75 -2.26 4.26
C GLN A 37 -2.00 -1.60 3.66
N LEU A 38 -1.80 -0.62 2.81
CA LEU A 38 -2.88 0.19 2.26
C LEU A 38 -2.42 0.76 0.91
N GLY A 39 -3.34 1.00 -0.02
CA GLY A 39 -2.99 1.62 -1.29
C GLY A 39 -4.19 2.02 -2.13
N GLY A 40 -3.89 2.50 -3.33
CA GLY A 40 -4.87 3.11 -4.23
C GLY A 40 -4.23 3.54 -5.54
N TRP A 41 -4.92 4.43 -6.23
CA TRP A 41 -4.56 4.88 -7.57
C TRP A 41 -4.36 6.38 -7.59
N ASP A 42 -3.34 6.87 -8.29
CA ASP A 42 -3.26 8.27 -8.67
C ASP A 42 -4.10 8.59 -9.93
N ALA A 43 -4.03 9.83 -10.39
CA ALA A 43 -4.74 10.32 -11.57
C ALA A 43 -4.15 9.79 -12.90
N GLU A 44 -2.93 9.26 -12.88
CA GLU A 44 -2.15 8.83 -14.05
C GLU A 44 -2.11 7.29 -14.20
N PHE A 45 -3.01 6.57 -13.53
CA PHE A 45 -3.11 5.11 -13.51
C PHE A 45 -1.96 4.38 -12.79
N ASN A 46 -1.17 5.09 -11.98
CA ASN A 46 -0.21 4.42 -11.11
C ASN A 46 -0.90 3.90 -9.85
N ALA A 47 -0.63 2.64 -9.51
CA ALA A 47 -1.01 2.08 -8.22
C ALA A 47 0.07 2.40 -7.18
N HIS A 48 -0.30 3.04 -6.08
CA HIS A 48 0.59 3.21 -4.93
C HIS A 48 0.16 2.26 -3.81
N ILE A 49 1.15 1.58 -3.23
CA ILE A 49 0.95 0.62 -2.14
C ILE A 49 1.97 0.96 -1.05
N TRP A 50 1.48 1.26 0.15
CA TRP A 50 2.30 1.46 1.33
C TRP A 50 2.12 0.31 2.31
N GLY A 51 3.21 -0.14 2.91
CA GLY A 51 3.20 -1.08 4.02
C GLY A 51 4.12 -0.61 5.12
N ILE A 52 3.67 -0.67 6.36
CA ILE A 52 4.48 -0.34 7.54
C ILE A 52 4.70 -1.56 8.41
N TRP A 53 5.97 -1.71 8.81
CA TRP A 53 6.50 -2.84 9.55
C TRP A 53 7.10 -2.40 10.87
N SER A 54 6.88 -3.18 11.93
CA SER A 54 7.40 -2.89 13.27
C SER A 54 8.93 -2.88 13.30
N CYS A 55 9.58 -3.78 12.57
CA CYS A 55 11.04 -3.77 12.40
C CYS A 55 11.51 -4.38 11.06
N GLU A 56 12.72 -4.00 10.67
CA GLU A 56 13.38 -4.43 9.43
C GLU A 56 13.64 -5.94 9.39
N VAL A 57 14.01 -6.54 10.53
CA VAL A 57 14.28 -7.99 10.64
C VAL A 57 13.04 -8.83 10.29
N LEU A 58 11.86 -8.44 10.79
CA LEU A 58 10.61 -9.17 10.51
C LEU A 58 10.18 -8.97 9.04
N TYR A 59 10.42 -7.80 8.48
CA TYR A 59 10.24 -7.56 7.04
C TYR A 59 11.15 -8.45 6.18
N GLU A 60 12.44 -8.56 6.52
CA GLU A 60 13.38 -9.43 5.79
C GLU A 60 12.98 -10.91 5.88
N GLN A 61 12.51 -11.36 7.05
CA GLN A 61 11.96 -12.71 7.22
C GLN A 61 10.74 -12.94 6.31
N PHE A 62 9.81 -11.98 6.24
CA PHE A 62 8.69 -12.04 5.31
C PHE A 62 9.16 -12.16 3.86
N MET A 63 10.13 -11.34 3.44
CA MET A 63 10.70 -11.39 2.09
C MET A 63 11.31 -12.76 1.76
N LYS A 64 11.94 -13.41 2.75
CA LYS A 64 12.60 -14.70 2.56
C LYS A 64 11.63 -15.88 2.46
N PHE A 65 10.52 -15.86 3.19
CA PHE A 65 9.69 -17.07 3.38
C PHE A 65 8.27 -16.98 2.80
N ASN A 66 7.70 -15.78 2.69
CA ASN A 66 6.28 -15.61 2.41
C ASN A 66 6.02 -14.81 1.13
N HIS A 67 6.92 -13.88 0.79
CA HIS A 67 6.74 -12.96 -0.33
C HIS A 67 6.57 -13.68 -1.68
N ASP A 68 7.51 -14.55 -2.04
CA ASP A 68 7.54 -15.17 -3.37
C ASP A 68 6.36 -16.10 -3.60
N TRP A 69 5.85 -16.75 -2.56
CA TRP A 69 4.66 -17.58 -2.65
C TRP A 69 3.43 -16.76 -3.06
N ILE A 70 3.21 -15.59 -2.44
CA ILE A 70 2.06 -14.73 -2.72
C ILE A 70 2.22 -14.03 -4.06
N TYR A 71 3.41 -13.49 -4.33
CA TYR A 71 3.73 -12.79 -5.57
C TYR A 71 3.53 -13.69 -6.80
N ASN A 72 3.98 -14.95 -6.73
CA ASN A 72 3.80 -15.91 -7.82
C ASN A 72 2.35 -16.42 -7.93
N THR A 73 1.66 -16.64 -6.81
CA THR A 73 0.26 -17.12 -6.81
C THR A 73 -0.70 -16.09 -7.40
N ASN A 74 -0.44 -14.79 -7.19
CA ASN A 74 -1.32 -13.72 -7.63
C ASN A 74 -1.07 -13.28 -9.10
N LYS A 75 -0.16 -13.94 -9.84
CA LYS A 75 0.26 -13.59 -11.21
C LYS A 75 0.63 -12.11 -11.40
N GLN A 76 1.08 -11.46 -10.33
CA GLN A 76 1.21 -10.00 -10.30
C GLN A 76 2.27 -9.47 -11.27
N LYS A 77 3.24 -10.33 -11.63
CA LYS A 77 4.28 -10.09 -12.64
C LYS A 77 3.75 -9.86 -14.06
N GLU A 78 2.53 -10.31 -14.38
CA GLU A 78 1.95 -10.23 -15.73
C GLU A 78 1.14 -8.93 -15.96
N ILE A 79 0.98 -8.10 -14.93
CA ILE A 79 -0.10 -7.08 -14.86
C ILE A 79 0.43 -5.64 -14.69
N HIS A 80 1.71 -5.43 -14.37
CA HIS A 80 2.32 -4.09 -14.29
C HIS A 80 3.47 -3.96 -15.29
N ASP A 81 3.63 -2.75 -15.85
CA ASP A 81 4.64 -2.45 -16.87
C ASP A 81 5.94 -1.96 -16.24
N SER A 82 5.87 -1.31 -15.08
CA SER A 82 7.02 -0.90 -14.29
C SER A 82 6.72 -0.93 -12.78
N ILE A 83 7.76 -1.11 -11.96
CA ILE A 83 7.67 -1.10 -10.50
C ILE A 83 8.82 -0.29 -9.91
N ALA A 84 8.50 0.66 -9.03
CA ALA A 84 9.45 1.40 -8.21
C ALA A 84 9.18 1.09 -6.73
N ILE A 85 10.23 0.82 -5.96
CA ILE A 85 10.13 0.51 -4.53
C ILE A 85 11.07 1.42 -3.76
N THR A 86 10.54 2.10 -2.75
CA THR A 86 11.29 2.95 -1.84
C THR A 86 11.04 2.53 -0.39
N PHE A 87 12.02 2.81 0.47
CA PHE A 87 12.00 2.46 1.88
C PHE A 87 12.35 3.67 2.73
N SER A 88 11.60 3.86 3.81
CA SER A 88 11.81 4.94 4.77
C SER A 88 11.84 4.38 6.18
N LYS A 89 12.90 4.71 6.94
CA LYS A 89 12.97 4.41 8.36
C LYS A 89 12.22 5.50 9.12
N VAL A 90 11.27 5.08 9.96
CA VAL A 90 10.48 5.99 10.78
C VAL A 90 10.62 5.63 12.25
N LYS A 91 10.30 6.60 13.11
CA LYS A 91 10.19 6.40 14.56
C LYS A 91 8.99 5.49 14.86
N GLU A 92 8.57 5.48 16.11
CA GLU A 92 7.41 4.73 16.57
C GLU A 92 6.12 5.28 15.95
N VAL A 93 5.29 4.37 15.45
CA VAL A 93 3.98 4.64 14.86
C VAL A 93 2.99 3.71 15.55
N GLU A 94 2.23 4.28 16.49
CA GLU A 94 1.29 3.53 17.31
C GLU A 94 -0.11 3.47 16.69
N HIS A 95 -0.46 4.50 15.92
CA HIS A 95 -1.81 4.70 15.38
C HIS A 95 -1.78 4.87 13.85
N MET A 96 -2.87 4.46 13.21
CA MET A 96 -2.98 4.50 11.75
C MET A 96 -2.96 5.94 11.22
N GLU A 97 -3.47 6.90 11.98
CA GLU A 97 -3.47 8.32 11.67
C GLU A 97 -2.03 8.87 11.57
N THR A 98 -1.13 8.41 12.43
CA THR A 98 0.30 8.75 12.36
C THR A 98 0.98 8.09 11.17
N PHE A 99 0.58 6.86 10.82
CA PHE A 99 1.08 6.22 9.59
C PHE A 99 0.61 6.99 8.36
N LEU A 100 -0.66 7.39 8.33
CA LEU A 100 -1.23 8.19 7.26
C LEU A 100 -0.44 9.49 7.15
N SER A 101 -0.31 10.30 8.21
CA SER A 101 0.44 11.56 8.15
C SER A 101 1.90 11.42 7.67
N LEU A 102 2.56 10.29 7.96
CA LEU A 102 3.92 10.02 7.47
C LEU A 102 3.98 9.72 5.97
N ILE A 103 2.92 9.15 5.37
CA ILE A 103 2.81 9.03 3.91
C ILE A 103 2.29 10.33 3.27
N GLU A 104 1.75 11.27 4.07
CA GLU A 104 1.33 12.61 3.62
C GLU A 104 2.51 13.59 3.44
N ASP A 105 3.69 13.32 3.99
CA ASP A 105 4.86 14.22 3.88
C ASP A 105 5.45 14.16 2.45
N GLY A 106 4.75 14.83 1.53
CA GLY A 106 4.93 14.84 0.07
C GLY A 106 3.61 14.86 -0.75
N MET A 107 2.45 14.62 -0.13
CA MET A 107 1.11 14.61 -0.75
C MET A 107 0.05 14.97 0.32
N THR A 108 -0.74 16.04 0.14
CA THR A 108 -1.75 16.46 1.15
C THR A 108 -3.05 15.69 0.97
N PHE A 109 -3.48 14.84 1.91
CA PHE A 109 -4.73 14.08 1.77
C PHE A 109 -5.90 14.73 2.53
N GLU A 110 -7.04 14.92 1.87
CA GLU A 110 -8.33 15.20 2.53
C GLU A 110 -9.08 13.90 2.79
N TRP A 111 -9.67 13.74 3.98
CA TRP A 111 -10.28 12.51 4.45
C TRP A 111 -11.82 12.59 4.49
N MET A 112 -12.49 11.58 3.92
CA MET A 112 -13.93 11.37 4.08
C MET A 112 -14.25 9.89 4.35
N GLU A 113 -14.81 9.63 5.52
CA GLU A 113 -15.37 8.33 5.89
C GLU A 113 -16.79 8.14 5.34
N PHE A 114 -17.03 6.96 4.77
CA PHE A 114 -18.34 6.47 4.35
C PHE A 114 -18.64 5.15 5.09
N PRO A 115 -19.92 4.76 5.22
CA PRO A 115 -20.30 3.52 5.93
C PRO A 115 -19.62 2.26 5.40
N ASP A 116 -19.35 2.21 4.09
CA ASP A 116 -18.78 1.05 3.39
C ASP A 116 -17.47 1.38 2.66
N SER A 117 -16.87 2.55 2.89
CA SER A 117 -15.58 2.90 2.25
C SER A 117 -14.93 4.12 2.89
N CYS A 118 -13.67 4.36 2.60
CA CYS A 118 -12.99 5.61 2.93
C CYS A 118 -12.45 6.21 1.64
N ARG A 119 -12.72 7.50 1.39
CA ARG A 119 -12.17 8.22 0.24
C ARG A 119 -11.16 9.25 0.72
N PHE A 120 -10.08 9.38 -0.03
CA PHE A 120 -9.06 10.37 0.20
C PHE A 120 -8.91 11.24 -1.05
N THR A 121 -8.50 12.49 -0.92
CA THR A 121 -8.11 13.34 -2.05
C THR A 121 -6.72 13.88 -1.79
N ALA A 122 -5.71 13.46 -2.58
CA ALA A 122 -4.34 13.96 -2.42
C ALA A 122 -4.07 15.19 -3.31
N ALA A 123 -3.85 16.37 -2.73
CA ALA A 123 -3.34 17.54 -3.45
C ALA A 123 -1.81 17.61 -3.34
N LYS A 124 -1.12 17.65 -4.48
CA LYS A 124 0.28 18.11 -4.54
C LYS A 124 0.25 19.62 -4.77
N GLU A 125 1.16 20.39 -4.18
CA GLU A 125 1.28 21.82 -4.51
C GLU A 125 1.40 21.99 -6.04
N GLY A 126 0.39 22.61 -6.65
CA GLY A 126 0.32 22.86 -8.10
C GLY A 126 -0.29 21.74 -8.97
N THR A 127 -0.71 20.60 -8.41
CA THR A 127 -1.42 19.55 -9.15
C THR A 127 -2.57 18.98 -8.31
N VAL A 128 -3.81 19.31 -8.70
CA VAL A 128 -5.01 18.65 -8.17
C VAL A 128 -5.10 17.27 -8.83
N GLY A 129 -4.41 16.29 -8.27
CA GLY A 129 -4.63 14.89 -8.58
C GLY A 129 -5.72 14.32 -7.68
N SER A 130 -6.45 13.31 -8.15
CA SER A 130 -7.33 12.51 -7.27
C SER A 130 -6.61 11.21 -6.95
N TYR A 131 -6.42 10.93 -5.66
CA TYR A 131 -5.84 9.66 -5.20
C TYR A 131 -6.95 8.79 -4.60
N SER A 132 -7.31 7.70 -5.27
CA SER A 132 -8.43 6.86 -4.82
C SER A 132 -7.93 5.62 -4.10
N PHE A 133 -8.11 5.58 -2.78
CA PHE A 133 -7.87 4.38 -1.98
C PHE A 133 -8.78 3.23 -2.42
N VAL A 134 -8.25 2.00 -2.36
CA VAL A 134 -9.01 0.79 -2.68
C VAL A 134 -9.16 -0.02 -1.40
N GLU A 135 -10.38 -0.07 -0.85
CA GLU A 135 -10.66 -0.71 0.44
C GLU A 135 -10.14 -2.15 0.52
N LYS A 136 -10.34 -2.95 -0.53
CA LYS A 136 -9.85 -4.33 -0.61
C LYS A 136 -8.33 -4.48 -0.52
N TRP A 137 -7.55 -3.40 -0.60
CA TRP A 137 -6.09 -3.42 -0.42
C TRP A 137 -5.67 -3.17 1.03
N LEU A 138 -6.60 -2.79 1.91
CA LEU A 138 -6.33 -2.60 3.32
C LEU A 138 -6.05 -3.95 3.98
N VAL A 139 -4.87 -4.06 4.57
CA VAL A 139 -4.47 -5.15 5.43
C VAL A 139 -4.17 -4.56 6.80
N ARG A 140 -4.89 -5.02 7.82
CA ARG A 140 -4.56 -4.76 9.21
C ARG A 140 -3.79 -5.95 9.72
N GLY A 141 -2.54 -5.72 10.12
CA GLY A 141 -1.72 -6.75 10.74
C GLY A 141 -2.28 -7.16 12.09
N ASN A 142 -2.10 -8.43 12.47
CA ASN A 142 -2.39 -8.85 13.83
C ASN A 142 -1.34 -8.25 14.78
N GLN A 143 -1.76 -7.22 15.52
CA GLN A 143 -1.04 -6.74 16.69
C GLN A 143 -1.27 -7.78 17.80
N GLN A 144 -0.34 -8.72 17.97
CA GLN A 144 -0.26 -9.60 19.14
C GLN A 144 0.49 -8.89 20.26
#